data_AF-A0A954YZB1-F1
#
_entry.id   AF-A0A954YZB1-F1
#
_cell.length_a   1.000
_cell.length_b   1.000
_cell.length_c   1.000
_cell.angle_alpha   90.00
_cell.angle_beta   90.00
_cell.angle_gamma   90.00
#
_symmetry.space_group_name_H-M   'P 1'
#
loop_
_entity.id
_entity.type
_entity.pdbx_description
1 polymer ?
#
loop_
_entity_poly.entity_id
_entity_poly.type
_entity_poly.pdbx_seq_one_letter_code
_entity_poly.pdbx_strand_id
1 'polypeptide(L)'
;MQKRNELRRGFTLIELVTVIVILGILSAVALPVYLDYRADARSAACKGALGALRAGIANYYAHAATPAGGGNAAYPSLTILGTANAVMNGSVPDNPYDSDGTGNNVVAGTTKGVVTGSTGGWSYNATSGEIWPNTNVSGENAF
;
A
#
# COMPACT_ATOMS: atom_id res chain seq x y z
N MET A 1 35.72 -49.13 -30.79
CA MET A 1 35.40 -47.98 -29.89
C MET A 1 34.20 -48.36 -29.02
N GLN A 2 34.44 -48.73 -27.76
CA GLN A 2 33.39 -49.13 -26.81
C GLN A 2 32.72 -47.87 -26.23
N LYS A 3 31.45 -47.64 -26.57
CA LYS A 3 30.63 -46.58 -25.95
C LYS A 3 30.32 -46.96 -24.50
N ARG A 4 30.83 -46.19 -23.54
CA ARG A 4 30.41 -46.27 -22.13
C ARG A 4 28.94 -45.85 -22.06
N ASN A 5 28.06 -46.79 -21.72
CA ASN A 5 26.68 -46.48 -21.32
C ASN A 5 26.74 -45.83 -19.94
N GLU A 6 26.57 -44.52 -19.88
CA GLU A 6 26.36 -43.84 -18.60
C GLU A 6 24.98 -44.24 -18.06
N LEU A 7 24.97 -44.96 -16.94
CA LEU A 7 23.76 -45.31 -16.21
C LEU A 7 23.09 -44.01 -15.78
N ARG A 8 22.07 -43.57 -16.53
CA ARG A 8 21.21 -42.47 -16.14
C ARG A 8 20.46 -42.87 -14.88
N ARG A 9 20.95 -42.40 -13.73
CA ARG A 9 20.31 -42.54 -12.42
C ARG A 9 19.01 -41.73 -12.45
N GLY A 10 17.87 -42.41 -12.51
CA GLY A 10 16.55 -41.80 -12.37
C GLY A 10 16.26 -41.42 -10.91
N PHE A 11 15.41 -40.41 -10.72
CA PHE A 11 14.92 -40.01 -9.39
C PHE A 11 14.08 -41.14 -8.78
N THR A 12 14.29 -41.48 -7.51
CA THR A 12 13.51 -42.54 -6.85
C THR A 12 12.16 -42.03 -6.37
N LEU A 13 11.15 -42.92 -6.30
CA LEU A 13 9.85 -42.58 -5.70
C LEU A 13 10.00 -42.15 -4.24
N ILE A 14 10.93 -42.76 -3.50
CA ILE A 14 11.16 -42.41 -2.10
C ILE A 14 11.78 -41.01 -1.94
N GLU A 15 12.66 -40.59 -2.86
CA GLU A 15 13.17 -39.21 -2.88
C GLU A 15 12.04 -38.21 -3.12
N LEU A 16 11.15 -38.49 -4.07
CA LEU A 16 10.02 -37.59 -4.33
C LEU A 16 9.07 -37.50 -3.12
N VAL A 17 8.74 -38.64 -2.51
CA VAL A 17 7.85 -38.71 -1.34
C VAL A 17 8.46 -38.00 -0.13
N THR A 18 9.76 -38.20 0.12
CA THR A 18 10.42 -37.54 1.27
C THR A 18 10.49 -36.02 1.07
N VAL A 19 10.72 -35.55 -0.16
CA VAL A 19 10.75 -34.11 -0.47
C VAL A 19 9.39 -33.46 -0.23
N ILE A 20 8.29 -34.05 -0.71
CA ILE A 20 6.95 -33.48 -0.47
C ILE A 20 6.57 -33.49 1.01
N VAL A 21 7.02 -34.51 1.78
CA VAL A 21 6.80 -34.57 3.23
C VAL A 21 7.54 -33.43 3.93
N ILE A 22 8.81 -33.21 3.59
CA ILE A 22 9.59 -32.11 4.18
C ILE A 22 8.98 -30.75 3.80
N LEU A 23 8.62 -30.54 2.53
CA LEU A 23 7.97 -29.32 2.07
C LEU A 23 6.62 -29.09 2.76
N GLY A 24 5.86 -30.16 3.04
CA GLY A 24 4.60 -30.08 3.78
C GLY A 24 4.79 -29.56 5.20
N ILE A 25 5.77 -30.09 5.94
CA ILE A 25 6.08 -29.65 7.31
C ILE A 25 6.56 -28.19 7.32
N LEU A 26 7.47 -27.82 6.42
CA LEU A 26 7.97 -26.45 6.31
C LEU A 26 6.85 -25.47 5.96
N SER A 27 5.97 -25.83 5.03
CA SER A 27 4.86 -24.96 4.61
C SER A 27 3.86 -24.72 5.73
N ALA A 28 3.60 -25.72 6.58
CA ALA A 28 2.66 -25.58 7.70
C ALA A 28 3.09 -24.52 8.72
N VAL A 29 4.40 -24.36 8.95
CA VAL A 29 4.95 -23.36 9.89
C VAL A 29 5.25 -22.04 9.20
N ALA A 30 5.77 -22.06 7.97
CA ALA A 30 6.20 -20.85 7.26
C ALA A 30 5.02 -20.00 6.75
N LEU A 31 3.93 -20.62 6.30
CA LEU A 31 2.79 -19.92 5.74
C LEU A 31 2.10 -18.92 6.70
N PRO A 32 1.73 -19.30 7.95
CA PRO A 32 1.07 -18.35 8.86
C PRO A 32 1.95 -17.13 9.16
N VAL A 33 3.23 -17.34 9.47
CA VAL A 33 4.19 -16.24 9.74
C VAL A 33 4.36 -15.34 8.53
N TYR A 34 4.40 -15.91 7.32
CA TYR A 34 4.48 -15.13 6.09
C TYR A 34 3.26 -14.23 5.87
N LEU A 35 2.05 -14.70 6.21
CA LEU A 35 0.83 -13.89 6.10
C LEU A 35 0.86 -12.70 7.06
N ASP A 36 1.33 -12.90 8.30
CA ASP A 36 1.48 -11.83 9.29
C ASP A 36 2.49 -10.77 8.82
N TYR A 37 3.67 -11.19 8.36
CA TYR A 37 4.68 -10.26 7.82
C TYR A 37 4.18 -9.48 6.61
N ARG A 38 3.35 -10.07 5.76
CA ARG A 38 2.73 -9.35 4.64
C ARG A 38 1.77 -8.28 5.14
N ALA A 39 0.98 -8.55 6.17
CA ALA A 39 0.06 -7.58 6.76
C ALA A 39 0.84 -6.41 7.40
N ASP A 40 1.90 -6.72 8.16
CA ASP A 40 2.77 -5.72 8.78
C ASP A 40 3.49 -4.85 7.74
N ALA A 41 4.04 -5.47 6.69
CA ALA A 41 4.67 -4.76 5.59
C ALA A 41 3.67 -3.83 4.87
N ARG A 42 2.43 -4.28 4.65
CA ARG A 42 1.37 -3.48 4.06
C ARG A 42 1.02 -2.26 4.94
N SER A 43 0.91 -2.48 6.25
CA SER A 43 0.65 -1.40 7.22
C SER A 43 1.79 -0.38 7.26
N ALA A 44 3.03 -0.85 7.29
CA ALA A 44 4.20 0.03 7.29
C ALA A 44 4.31 0.85 5.99
N ALA A 45 4.09 0.22 4.83
CA ALA A 45 4.05 0.91 3.55
C ALA A 45 2.95 1.98 3.51
N CYS A 46 1.76 1.65 4.03
CA CYS A 46 0.64 2.60 4.06
C CYS A 46 0.96 3.79 4.98
N LYS A 47 1.53 3.54 6.17
CA LYS A 47 1.97 4.61 7.08
C LYS A 47 3.02 5.52 6.43
N GLY A 48 3.97 4.94 5.69
CA GLY A 48 4.98 5.68 4.94
C GLY A 48 4.36 6.59 3.87
N ALA A 49 3.50 6.03 3.02
CA ALA A 49 2.79 6.78 1.99
C ALA A 49 1.90 7.89 2.58
N LEU A 50 1.17 7.56 3.65
CA LEU A 50 0.31 8.50 4.37
C LEU A 50 1.10 9.63 5.02
N GLY A 51 2.26 9.32 5.60
CA GLY A 51 3.18 10.30 6.18
C GLY A 51 3.69 11.29 5.13
N ALA A 52 4.07 10.79 3.94
CA ALA A 52 4.48 11.63 2.82
C ALA A 52 3.33 12.54 2.35
N LEU A 53 2.11 12.01 2.23
CA LEU A 53 0.91 12.78 1.88
C LEU A 53 0.60 13.88 2.89
N ARG A 54 0.59 13.55 4.18
CA ARG A 54 0.36 14.53 5.26
C ARG A 54 1.43 15.62 5.27
N ALA A 55 2.70 15.26 5.05
CA ALA A 55 3.78 16.23 4.95
C ALA A 55 3.62 17.17 3.73
N GLY A 56 3.24 16.62 2.57
CA GLY A 56 2.93 17.41 1.38
C GLY A 56 1.77 18.39 1.60
N ILE A 57 0.67 17.91 2.19
CA ILE A 57 -0.50 18.73 2.53
C ILE A 57 -0.12 19.85 3.52
N ALA A 58 0.67 19.54 4.55
CA ALA A 58 1.13 20.52 5.53
C ALA A 58 2.04 21.58 4.88
N ASN A 59 2.95 21.17 4.00
CA ASN A 59 3.82 22.09 3.26
C ASN A 59 3.02 22.99 2.32
N TYR A 60 2.01 22.44 1.63
CA TYR A 60 1.11 23.21 0.79
C TYR A 60 0.36 24.27 1.60
N TYR A 61 -0.22 23.87 2.74
CA TYR A 61 -0.93 24.78 3.65
C TYR A 61 0.00 25.90 4.14
N ALA A 62 1.21 25.56 4.57
CA ALA A 62 2.19 26.53 5.03
C ALA A 62 2.62 27.49 3.92
N HIS A 63 2.82 26.99 2.69
CA HIS A 63 3.14 27.83 1.54
C HIS A 63 2.00 28.79 1.19
N ALA A 64 0.75 28.30 1.17
CA ALA A 64 -0.44 29.12 0.89
C ALA A 64 -0.60 30.29 1.88
N ALA A 65 -0.19 30.09 3.13
CA ALA A 65 -0.18 31.14 4.16
C ALA A 65 0.88 32.24 3.91
N THR A 66 1.90 31.99 3.09
CA THR A 66 2.92 32.99 2.76
C THR A 66 2.43 33.98 1.70
N PRO A 67 3.02 35.19 1.61
CA PRO A 67 2.69 36.14 0.53
C PRO A 67 2.90 35.57 -0.87
N ALA A 68 3.92 34.72 -1.05
CA ALA A 68 4.20 34.06 -2.32
C ALA A 68 3.13 33.02 -2.71
N GLY A 69 2.46 32.42 -1.72
CA GLY A 69 1.37 31.47 -1.91
C GLY A 69 -0.03 32.09 -1.89
N GLY A 70 -0.14 33.42 -1.88
CA GLY A 70 -1.42 34.14 -1.90
C GLY A 70 -1.92 34.62 -0.54
N GLY A 71 -1.19 34.34 0.55
CA GLY A 71 -1.45 34.89 1.88
C GLY A 71 -2.70 34.37 2.57
N ASN A 72 -3.28 33.27 2.10
CA ASN A 72 -4.47 32.65 2.66
C ASN A 72 -4.17 31.18 3.00
N ALA A 73 -4.11 30.90 4.31
CA ALA A 73 -3.85 29.56 4.80
C ALA A 73 -5.03 28.64 4.47
N ALA A 74 -4.85 27.76 3.48
CA ALA A 74 -5.87 26.84 3.02
C ALA A 74 -5.25 25.50 2.65
N TYR A 75 -5.96 24.42 2.98
CA TYR A 75 -5.60 23.08 2.55
C TYR A 75 -5.84 22.92 1.04
N PRO A 76 -5.11 22.02 0.35
CA PRO A 76 -5.33 21.79 -1.06
C PRO A 76 -6.76 21.30 -1.30
N SER A 77 -7.40 21.73 -2.39
CA SER A 77 -8.66 21.13 -2.82
C SER A 77 -8.44 19.67 -3.25
N LEU A 78 -9.51 18.87 -3.33
CA LEU A 78 -9.41 17.48 -3.80
C LEU A 78 -8.74 17.39 -5.18
N THR A 79 -9.08 18.31 -6.09
CA THR A 79 -8.49 18.38 -7.43
C THR A 79 -7.00 18.70 -7.38
N ILE A 80 -6.58 19.66 -6.55
CA ILE A 80 -5.17 20.02 -6.38
C ILE A 80 -4.41 18.82 -5.82
N LEU A 81 -4.94 18.16 -4.79
CA LEU A 81 -4.29 17.01 -4.16
C LEU A 81 -4.11 15.84 -5.13
N GLY A 82 -5.08 15.58 -6.01
CA GLY A 82 -4.99 14.56 -7.04
C GLY A 82 -4.12 14.94 -8.25
N THR A 83 -3.70 16.21 -8.36
CA THR A 83 -2.87 16.68 -9.49
C THR A 83 -1.40 16.42 -9.22
N ALA A 84 -0.72 15.73 -10.14
CA ALA A 84 0.71 15.47 -10.03
C ALA A 84 1.52 16.77 -9.90
N ASN A 85 2.55 16.77 -9.05
CA ASN A 85 3.42 17.92 -8.79
C ASN A 85 2.76 19.14 -8.13
N ALA A 86 1.49 19.06 -7.70
CA ALA A 86 0.81 20.20 -7.09
C ALA A 86 1.00 20.26 -5.56
N VAL A 87 0.96 19.12 -4.88
CA VAL A 87 1.15 19.02 -3.41
C VAL A 87 2.45 18.30 -3.05
N MET A 88 2.89 17.38 -3.91
CA MET A 88 4.09 16.55 -3.71
C MET A 88 4.81 16.39 -5.03
N ASN A 89 6.10 16.06 -5.00
CA ASN A 89 6.83 15.67 -6.22
C ASN A 89 6.30 14.31 -6.71
N GLY A 90 5.78 14.28 -7.95
CA GLY A 90 5.12 13.12 -8.54
C GLY A 90 3.62 13.06 -8.28
N SER A 91 3.05 11.89 -8.55
CA SER A 91 1.64 11.55 -8.31
C SER A 91 1.41 11.20 -6.83
N VAL A 92 0.15 11.19 -6.41
CA VAL A 92 -0.25 10.55 -5.15
C VAL A 92 0.22 9.08 -5.17
N PRO A 93 0.91 8.59 -4.12
CA PRO A 93 1.37 7.22 -4.04
C PRO A 93 0.19 6.27 -3.94
N ASP A 94 0.38 5.04 -4.39
CA ASP A 94 -0.66 4.02 -4.28
C ASP A 94 -0.96 3.71 -2.81
N ASN A 95 -2.23 3.60 -2.48
CA ASN A 95 -2.66 3.04 -1.20
C ASN A 95 -2.39 1.53 -1.22
N PRO A 96 -1.54 0.99 -0.32
CA PRO A 96 -1.30 -0.44 -0.25
C PRO A 96 -2.58 -1.23 0.03
N TYR A 97 -3.58 -0.66 0.72
CA TYR A 97 -4.89 -1.26 0.99
C TYR A 97 -5.88 -1.19 -0.20
N ASP A 98 -5.38 -0.92 -1.40
CA ASP A 98 -6.21 -0.99 -2.60
C ASP A 98 -6.73 -2.40 -2.85
N SER A 99 -8.06 -2.50 -3.01
CA SER A 99 -8.75 -3.76 -3.30
C SER A 99 -9.46 -3.72 -4.66
N ASP A 100 -9.74 -2.53 -5.19
CA ASP A 100 -10.47 -2.33 -6.44
C ASP A 100 -9.61 -1.77 -7.59
N GLY A 101 -8.27 -1.71 -7.44
CA GLY A 101 -7.37 -1.18 -8.47
C GLY A 101 -7.38 0.35 -8.57
N THR A 102 -7.82 1.01 -7.51
CA THR A 102 -7.98 2.46 -7.40
C THR A 102 -6.71 3.17 -6.91
N GLY A 103 -5.69 2.44 -6.46
CA GLY A 103 -4.32 2.83 -6.13
C GLY A 103 -4.12 4.27 -5.65
N ASN A 104 -3.93 5.18 -6.60
CA ASN A 104 -3.57 6.58 -6.43
C ASN A 104 -4.75 7.55 -6.33
N ASN A 105 -5.98 7.07 -6.53
CA ASN A 105 -7.16 7.92 -6.52
C ASN A 105 -7.39 8.54 -5.13
N VAL A 106 -7.84 9.79 -5.12
CA VAL A 106 -8.25 10.49 -3.90
C VAL A 106 -9.71 10.89 -4.03
N VAL A 107 -10.52 10.56 -3.04
CA VAL A 107 -11.95 10.88 -2.96
C VAL A 107 -12.24 11.81 -1.79
N ALA A 108 -13.34 12.57 -1.87
CA ALA A 108 -13.79 13.44 -0.78
C ALA A 108 -14.37 12.61 0.37
N GLY A 109 -13.65 12.50 1.48
CA GLY A 109 -14.07 11.77 2.66
C GLY A 109 -14.43 12.70 3.83
N THR A 110 -15.43 12.31 4.61
CA THR A 110 -15.83 13.06 5.83
C THR A 110 -15.64 12.27 7.13
N THR A 111 -15.66 10.92 7.06
CA THR A 111 -15.56 10.05 8.24
C THR A 111 -14.61 8.88 7.97
N LYS A 112 -13.67 8.62 8.89
CA LYS A 112 -12.77 7.45 8.81
C LYS A 112 -13.56 6.15 8.96
N GLY A 113 -13.20 5.13 8.18
CA GLY A 113 -13.88 3.82 8.20
C GLY A 113 -15.16 3.74 7.36
N VAL A 114 -15.56 4.85 6.72
CA VAL A 114 -16.62 4.86 5.70
C VAL A 114 -15.97 4.94 4.33
N VAL A 115 -16.21 3.95 3.49
CA VAL A 115 -15.75 3.97 2.09
C VAL A 115 -16.57 4.98 1.31
N THR A 116 -15.88 5.89 0.62
CA THR A 116 -16.51 6.81 -0.33
C THR A 116 -16.18 6.36 -1.75
N GLY A 117 -17.20 6.14 -2.58
CA GLY A 117 -17.01 5.57 -3.91
C GLY A 117 -16.62 4.08 -3.84
N SER A 118 -15.55 3.70 -4.53
CA SER A 118 -14.96 2.34 -4.53
C SER A 118 -13.98 2.16 -3.37
N THR A 119 -13.73 0.92 -2.95
CA THR A 119 -12.81 0.62 -1.85
C THR A 119 -11.36 0.65 -2.34
N GLY A 120 -10.49 1.33 -1.60
CA GLY A 120 -9.11 1.59 -2.02
C GLY A 120 -8.88 3.05 -2.39
N GLY A 121 -7.63 3.38 -2.70
CA GLY A 121 -7.19 4.77 -2.82
C GLY A 121 -7.27 5.51 -1.48
N TRP A 122 -7.37 6.83 -1.52
CA TRP A 122 -7.30 7.70 -0.35
C TRP A 122 -8.59 8.49 -0.16
N SER A 123 -9.01 8.65 1.08
CA SER A 123 -10.09 9.56 1.47
C SER A 123 -9.48 10.81 2.08
N TYR A 124 -9.95 11.98 1.63
CA TYR A 124 -9.41 13.27 2.01
C TYR A 124 -10.52 14.26 2.37
N ASN A 125 -10.32 14.97 3.49
CA ASN A 125 -11.17 16.06 3.94
C ASN A 125 -10.46 17.40 3.70
N ALA A 126 -10.89 18.15 2.67
CA ALA A 126 -10.30 19.44 2.32
C ALA A 126 -10.53 20.54 3.36
N THR A 127 -11.48 20.36 4.29
CA THR A 127 -11.74 21.35 5.35
C THR A 127 -10.76 21.17 6.51
N SER A 128 -10.45 19.94 6.91
CA SER A 128 -9.52 19.66 8.00
C SER A 128 -8.08 19.38 7.54
N GLY A 129 -7.87 19.13 6.24
CA GLY A 129 -6.60 18.67 5.70
C GLY A 129 -6.28 17.20 6.02
N GLU A 130 -7.21 16.49 6.66
CA GLU A 130 -7.00 15.11 7.04
C GLU A 130 -7.12 14.18 5.83
N ILE A 131 -6.18 13.23 5.75
CA ILE A 131 -6.16 12.17 4.76
C ILE A 131 -6.01 10.81 5.46
N TRP A 132 -6.67 9.78 4.92
CA TRP A 132 -6.65 8.41 5.42
C TRP A 132 -6.90 7.40 4.28
N PRO A 133 -6.58 6.11 4.47
CA PRO A 133 -6.92 5.06 3.49
C PRO A 133 -8.43 4.98 3.28
N ASN A 134 -8.91 4.82 2.06
CA ASN A 134 -10.36 4.69 1.81
C ASN A 134 -10.81 3.22 1.95
N THR A 135 -10.89 2.73 3.18
CA THR A 135 -11.25 1.33 3.48
C THR A 135 -12.32 1.24 4.56
N ASN A 136 -13.05 0.12 4.61
CA ASN A 136 -14.04 -0.20 5.65
C ASN A 136 -13.51 -1.24 6.66
N VAL A 137 -12.24 -1.61 6.57
CA VAL A 137 -11.63 -2.60 7.48
C VAL A 137 -11.21 -1.89 8.76
N SER A 138 -11.58 -2.49 9.89
CA SER A 138 -11.19 -1.99 11.20
C SER A 138 -9.66 -2.00 11.35
N GLY A 139 -9.09 -0.91 11.85
CA GLY A 139 -7.65 -0.78 12.11
C GLY A 139 -6.83 -0.19 10.95
N GLU A 140 -7.25 -0.38 9.69
CA GLU A 140 -6.56 0.21 8.53
C GLU A 140 -6.70 1.74 8.45
N ASN A 141 -7.72 2.28 9.11
CA ASN A 141 -7.98 3.72 9.20
C ASN A 141 -7.45 4.36 10.50
N ALA A 142 -6.85 3.58 11.39
CA ALA A 142 -6.52 4.01 12.75
C ALA A 142 -5.21 4.83 12.85
N PHE A 143 -4.72 5.37 11.73
CA PHE A 143 -3.46 6.12 11.63
C PHE A 143 -3.67 7.64 11.55
#